data_AF-A0A7X7GIE6-F1
#
_entry.id   AF-A0A7X7GIE6-F1
#
_cell.length_a   1.000
_cell.length_b   1.000
_cell.length_c   1.000
_cell.angle_alpha   90.00
_cell.angle_beta   90.00
_cell.angle_gamma   90.00
#
_symmetry.space_group_name_H-M   'P 1'
#
loop_
_entity.id
_entity.type
_entity.pdbx_description
1 polymer ?
#
loop_
_entity_poly.entity_id
_entity_poly.type
_entity_poly.pdbx_seq_one_letter_code
_entity_poly.pdbx_strand_id
1 'polypeptide(L)'
;MKTLEQTVAQHREDWAARSRAQQQLEIENNEAVARLYGLEDEVPSYVPLERVSLTNNSAFRWPNKTPEERDALFTESAIVDLISYAIGCIFGRYSLDEPGLILADQGATLQDYFARIPSPTFVPDPDNVIPFVDDGWFEDDVVEGVRKFLKVAFGAEHFEENLRFVEESLGVKTLRDYFITKAGKSKFYDDHVKRYKKRPIYWMFSSPRGSFNALIYLHRYVPSTVSTVLNEYLREYEDKLQKALERAEVAAAGGASAKDQKEADRLRKVLAELRDYEHDVLYPLATQQIAIDLDDGVKVNYPKFYPAVKKIAGLEASDE
;
A
#
# COMPACT_ATOMS: atom_id res chain seq x y z
N MET A 1 -7.44 17.81 18.39
CA MET A 1 -6.22 16.99 18.14
C MET A 1 -5.33 17.76 17.17
N LYS A 2 -4.01 17.55 17.04
CA LYS A 2 -3.24 18.22 15.96
C LYS A 2 -3.76 17.74 14.61
N THR A 3 -3.83 18.61 13.61
CA THR A 3 -4.13 18.17 12.23
C THR A 3 -2.97 17.33 11.70
N LEU A 4 -3.22 16.54 10.66
CA LEU A 4 -2.20 15.73 10.01
C LEU A 4 -1.12 16.63 9.39
N GLU A 5 -1.50 17.76 8.80
CA GLU A 5 -0.57 18.76 8.28
C GLU A 5 0.37 19.28 9.38
N GLN A 6 -0.17 19.69 10.53
CA GLN A 6 0.63 20.13 11.67
C GLN A 6 1.56 19.02 12.18
N THR A 7 1.10 17.77 12.15
CA THR A 7 1.89 16.61 12.57
C THR A 7 3.05 16.36 11.61
N VAL A 8 2.82 16.43 10.29
CA VAL A 8 3.86 16.28 9.27
C VAL A 8 4.87 17.44 9.33
N ALA A 9 4.40 18.68 9.52
CA ALA A 9 5.27 19.85 9.69
C ALA A 9 6.19 19.70 10.90
N GLN A 10 5.64 19.31 12.06
CA GLN A 10 6.44 19.01 13.26
C GLN A 10 7.44 17.88 12.99
N HIS A 11 7.01 16.81 12.33
CA HIS A 11 7.89 15.69 12.00
C HIS A 11 9.07 16.12 11.13
N ARG A 12 8.83 17.01 10.16
CA ARG A 12 9.87 17.59 9.30
C ARG A 12 10.87 18.41 10.11
N GLU A 13 10.39 19.27 11.00
CA GLU A 13 11.24 20.09 11.88
C GLU A 13 12.11 19.23 12.80
N ASP A 14 11.52 18.19 13.41
CA ASP A 14 12.21 17.25 14.28
C ASP A 14 13.35 16.53 13.53
N TRP A 15 13.09 16.10 12.30
CA TRP A 15 14.12 15.46 11.46
C TRP A 15 15.18 16.44 10.96
N ALA A 16 14.82 17.68 10.66
CA ALA A 16 15.78 18.72 10.33
C ALA A 16 16.71 19.01 11.52
N ALA A 17 16.16 19.08 12.73
CA ALA A 17 16.94 19.25 13.96
C ALA A 17 17.88 18.05 14.22
N ARG A 18 17.37 16.82 14.09
CA ARG A 18 18.19 15.59 14.21
C ARG A 18 19.30 15.54 13.17
N SER A 19 19.03 15.95 11.93
CA SER A 19 20.03 15.97 10.85
C SER A 19 21.15 16.98 11.12
N ARG A 20 20.82 18.17 11.63
CA ARG A 20 21.81 19.16 12.07
C ARG A 20 22.63 18.69 13.27
N ALA A 21 21.99 18.04 14.25
CA ALA A 21 22.69 17.47 15.39
C ALA A 21 23.68 16.38 14.95
N GLN A 22 23.27 15.48 14.06
CA GLN A 22 24.14 14.45 13.49
C GLN A 22 25.28 15.06 12.67
N GLN A 23 25.00 16.09 11.86
CA GLN A 23 26.02 16.83 11.12
C GLN A 23 27.10 17.38 12.05
N GLN A 24 26.69 18.00 13.16
CA GLN A 24 27.60 18.56 14.15
C GLN A 24 28.50 17.48 14.77
N LEU A 25 27.92 16.34 15.14
CA LEU A 25 28.69 15.20 15.65
C LEU A 25 29.68 14.65 14.62
N GLU A 26 29.31 14.59 13.34
CA GLU A 26 30.22 14.14 12.28
C GLU A 26 31.38 15.14 12.06
N ILE A 27 31.12 16.44 12.15
CA ILE A 27 32.16 17.49 12.07
C ILE A 27 33.11 17.38 13.27
N GLU A 28 32.57 17.27 14.49
CA GLU A 28 33.38 17.13 15.71
C GLU A 28 34.29 15.89 15.67
N ASN A 29 33.78 14.77 15.14
CA ASN A 29 34.56 13.57 14.92
C ASN A 29 35.70 13.82 13.91
N ASN A 30 35.42 14.45 12.77
CA ASN A 30 36.44 14.77 11.77
C ASN A 30 37.53 15.69 12.33
N GLU A 31 37.13 16.73 13.08
CA GLU A 31 38.07 17.65 13.71
C GLU A 31 38.94 16.96 14.76
N ALA A 32 38.35 16.07 15.57
CA ALA A 32 39.09 15.31 16.57
C ALA A 32 40.13 14.38 15.92
N VAL A 33 39.77 13.73 14.81
CA VAL A 33 40.68 12.91 14.03
C VAL A 33 41.77 13.76 13.38
N ALA A 34 41.43 14.88 12.73
CA ALA A 34 42.40 15.77 12.09
C ALA A 34 43.46 16.26 13.10
N ARG A 35 43.03 16.69 14.30
CA ARG A 35 43.93 17.10 15.39
C ARG A 35 44.86 15.98 15.87
N LEU A 36 44.38 14.74 15.91
CA LEU A 36 45.19 13.60 16.35
C LEU A 36 46.34 13.30 15.38
N TYR A 37 46.14 13.55 14.09
CA TYR A 37 47.10 13.26 13.04
C TYR A 37 47.89 14.48 12.53
N GLY A 38 47.58 15.70 13.00
CA GLY A 38 48.22 16.93 12.54
C GLY A 38 47.79 17.32 11.10
N LEU A 39 46.54 17.04 10.73
CA LEU A 39 46.00 17.20 9.37
C LEU A 39 44.96 18.33 9.27
N GLU A 40 44.89 19.23 10.25
CA GLU A 40 43.86 20.27 10.33
C GLU A 40 43.82 21.19 9.10
N ASP A 41 44.98 21.46 8.50
CA ASP A 41 45.12 22.29 7.29
C ASP A 41 45.07 21.48 5.98
N GLU A 42 45.07 20.14 6.06
CA GLU A 42 45.10 19.27 4.88
C GLU A 42 43.72 18.75 4.48
N VAL A 43 42.82 18.54 5.44
CA VAL A 43 41.51 17.92 5.18
C VAL A 43 40.37 18.74 5.80
N PRO A 44 39.35 19.15 5.01
CA PRO A 44 38.20 19.86 5.55
C PRO A 44 37.37 18.95 6.47
N SER A 45 37.12 19.40 7.69
CA SER A 45 36.28 18.66 8.66
C SER A 45 34.77 18.86 8.45
N TYR A 46 34.39 19.89 7.68
CA TYR A 46 32.99 20.21 7.41
C TYR A 46 32.28 19.12 6.60
N VAL A 47 31.09 18.73 7.07
CA VAL A 47 30.21 17.77 6.40
C VAL A 47 28.95 18.48 5.93
N PRO A 48 28.65 18.54 4.63
CA PRO A 48 27.38 19.09 4.14
C PRO A 48 26.20 18.17 4.52
N LEU A 49 25.01 18.73 4.74
CA LEU A 49 23.81 17.96 5.09
C LEU A 49 23.45 16.91 4.03
N GLU A 50 23.79 17.16 2.77
CA GLU A 50 23.62 16.22 1.65
C GLU A 50 24.43 14.93 1.82
N ARG A 51 25.39 14.87 2.76
CA ARG A 51 26.19 13.68 3.08
C ARG A 51 25.77 12.99 4.38
N VAL A 52 24.90 13.61 5.18
CA VAL A 52 24.43 13.04 6.45
C VAL A 52 23.33 12.01 6.19
N SER A 53 23.70 10.72 6.23
CA SER A 53 22.90 9.60 5.70
C SER A 53 21.69 9.14 6.55
N LEU A 54 21.08 10.04 7.33
CA LEU A 54 19.87 9.72 8.08
C LEU A 54 18.66 9.52 7.15
N THR A 55 17.82 8.53 7.46
CA THR A 55 16.70 8.08 6.61
C THR A 55 15.75 9.20 6.19
N ASN A 56 15.51 10.18 7.06
CA ASN A 56 14.58 11.30 6.82
C ASN A 56 15.27 12.67 6.75
N ASN A 57 16.58 12.70 6.54
CA ASN A 57 17.25 13.93 6.17
C ASN A 57 16.90 14.29 4.71
N SER A 58 16.05 15.30 4.51
CA SER A 58 15.62 15.72 3.17
C SER A 58 16.77 16.13 2.25
N ALA A 59 17.85 16.70 2.80
CA ALA A 59 19.02 17.09 2.00
C ALA A 59 19.76 15.88 1.45
N PHE A 60 19.91 14.82 2.24
CA PHE A 60 20.52 13.57 1.80
C PHE A 60 19.64 12.80 0.81
N ARG A 61 18.32 12.77 1.03
CA ARG A 61 17.37 12.09 0.14
C ARG A 61 17.24 12.76 -1.22
N TRP A 62 17.31 14.10 -1.25
CA TRP A 62 17.13 14.91 -2.45
C TRP A 62 18.21 16.00 -2.56
N PRO A 63 19.48 15.62 -2.82
CA PRO A 63 20.61 16.54 -2.78
C PRO A 63 20.53 17.64 -3.84
N ASN A 64 19.89 17.36 -4.98
CA ASN A 64 19.79 18.28 -6.11
C ASN A 64 18.53 19.17 -6.08
N LYS A 65 17.88 19.32 -4.91
CA LYS A 65 16.60 20.03 -4.73
C LYS A 65 16.75 21.23 -3.81
N THR A 66 15.98 22.29 -4.04
CA THR A 66 15.94 23.45 -3.13
C THR A 66 15.29 23.07 -1.80
N PRO A 67 15.47 23.86 -0.72
CA PRO A 67 14.77 23.64 0.55
C PRO A 67 13.24 23.49 0.39
N GLU A 68 12.61 24.33 -0.44
CA GLU A 68 11.17 24.32 -0.67
C GLU A 68 10.72 23.05 -1.42
N GLU A 69 11.47 22.63 -2.44
CA GLU A 69 11.22 21.36 -3.14
C GLU A 69 11.39 20.17 -2.20
N ARG A 70 12.41 20.20 -1.34
CA ARG A 70 12.68 19.16 -0.32
C ARG A 70 11.55 19.06 0.69
N ASP A 71 10.95 20.19 1.08
CA ASP A 71 9.82 20.20 2.02
C ASP A 71 8.57 19.57 1.40
N ALA A 72 8.27 19.86 0.14
CA ALA A 72 7.16 19.22 -0.58
C ALA A 72 7.38 17.71 -0.75
N LEU A 73 8.58 17.28 -1.13
CA LEU A 73 8.94 15.87 -1.27
C LEU A 73 8.94 15.12 0.07
N PHE A 74 9.32 15.79 1.16
CA PHE A 74 9.23 15.25 2.51
C PHE A 74 7.77 14.98 2.87
N THR A 75 6.89 15.95 2.63
CA THR A 75 5.44 15.81 2.88
C THR A 75 4.85 14.65 2.08
N GLU A 76 5.11 14.57 0.76
CA GLU A 76 4.66 13.45 -0.07
C GLU A 76 5.16 12.11 0.49
N SER A 77 6.46 12.01 0.80
CA SER A 77 7.03 10.77 1.35
C SER A 77 6.42 10.39 2.68
N ALA A 78 6.17 11.35 3.58
CA ALA A 78 5.59 11.09 4.89
C ALA A 78 4.16 10.55 4.75
N ILE A 79 3.38 11.07 3.80
CA ILE A 79 2.04 10.56 3.50
C ILE A 79 2.11 9.17 2.85
N VAL A 80 3.01 8.93 1.90
CA VAL A 80 3.20 7.58 1.32
C VAL A 80 3.59 6.55 2.39
N ASP A 81 4.46 6.93 3.34
CA ASP A 81 4.84 6.09 4.48
C ASP A 81 3.66 5.86 5.44
N LEU A 82 2.86 6.89 5.72
CA LEU A 82 1.66 6.79 6.55
C LEU A 82 0.61 5.86 5.94
N ILE A 83 0.35 5.96 4.64
CA ILE A 83 -0.59 5.07 3.95
C ILE A 83 -0.06 3.63 3.96
N SER A 84 1.24 3.42 3.72
CA SER A 84 1.85 2.09 3.81
C SER A 84 1.72 1.49 5.22
N TYR A 85 1.87 2.33 6.25
CA TYR A 85 1.64 1.95 7.64
C TYR A 85 0.17 1.64 7.93
N ALA A 86 -0.77 2.44 7.42
CA ALA A 86 -2.20 2.23 7.55
C ALA A 86 -2.62 0.88 6.94
N ILE A 87 -2.16 0.55 5.73
CA ILE A 87 -2.37 -0.76 5.11
C ILE A 87 -1.75 -1.88 5.97
N GLY A 88 -0.58 -1.64 6.56
CA GLY A 88 -0.01 -2.58 7.53
C GLY A 88 -0.87 -2.78 8.78
N CYS A 89 -1.53 -1.74 9.28
CA CYS A 89 -2.49 -1.87 10.39
C CYS A 89 -3.76 -2.61 9.96
N ILE A 90 -4.26 -2.38 8.74
CA ILE A 90 -5.39 -3.12 8.18
C ILE A 90 -5.07 -4.60 8.07
N PHE A 91 -3.88 -4.98 7.62
CA PHE A 91 -3.47 -6.39 7.64
C PHE A 91 -3.07 -6.92 9.02
N GLY A 92 -2.96 -6.07 10.06
CA GLY A 92 -2.52 -6.47 11.40
C GLY A 92 -1.01 -6.65 11.53
N ARG A 93 -0.23 -6.26 10.51
CA ARG A 93 1.24 -6.23 10.58
C ARG A 93 1.74 -5.24 11.65
N TYR A 94 1.00 -4.14 11.83
CA TYR A 94 1.28 -3.10 12.82
C TYR A 94 0.04 -2.85 13.70
N SER A 95 0.23 -2.13 14.79
CA SER A 95 -0.84 -1.64 15.65
C SER A 95 -0.60 -0.18 16.07
N LEU A 96 -1.69 0.55 16.31
CA LEU A 96 -1.63 1.85 16.99
C LEU A 96 -1.34 1.72 18.49
N ASP A 97 -1.58 0.54 19.07
CA ASP A 97 -1.53 0.30 20.52
C ASP A 97 -0.18 -0.26 20.99
N GLU A 98 0.58 -0.89 20.10
CA GLU A 98 1.85 -1.53 20.44
C GLU A 98 2.90 -1.26 19.34
N PRO A 99 4.12 -0.82 19.70
CA PRO A 99 5.17 -0.58 18.72
C PRO A 99 5.75 -1.89 18.16
N GLY A 100 6.24 -1.82 16.91
CA GLY A 100 6.91 -2.94 16.26
C GLY A 100 5.96 -3.80 15.40
N LEU A 101 6.46 -4.95 14.96
CA LEU A 101 5.69 -5.89 14.15
C LEU A 101 4.77 -6.73 15.04
N ILE A 102 3.50 -6.85 14.64
CA ILE A 102 2.49 -7.66 15.33
C ILE A 102 2.33 -9.02 14.65
N LEU A 103 1.75 -9.04 13.45
CA LEU A 103 1.70 -10.22 12.58
C LEU A 103 2.79 -10.14 11.52
N ALA A 104 3.86 -10.93 11.68
CA ALA A 104 4.97 -10.96 10.72
C ALA A 104 5.60 -12.36 10.58
N ASP A 105 4.91 -13.40 11.03
CA ASP A 105 5.34 -14.79 10.93
C ASP A 105 4.44 -15.56 9.94
N GLN A 106 4.91 -16.72 9.45
CA GLN A 106 4.17 -17.53 8.49
C GLN A 106 2.85 -18.05 9.06
N GLY A 107 1.76 -17.81 8.34
CA GLY A 107 0.43 -18.26 8.74
C GLY A 107 -0.14 -17.51 9.94
N ALA A 108 0.42 -16.34 10.28
CA ALA A 108 -0.05 -15.52 11.39
C ALA A 108 -1.55 -15.20 11.24
N THR A 109 -2.29 -15.35 12.34
CA THR A 109 -3.76 -15.25 12.35
C THR A 109 -4.22 -14.04 13.13
N LEU A 110 -5.50 -13.69 12.98
CA LEU A 110 -6.10 -12.65 13.82
C LEU A 110 -6.15 -13.05 15.31
N GLN A 111 -6.18 -14.35 15.62
CA GLN A 111 -6.10 -14.82 17.01
C GLN A 111 -4.75 -14.47 17.63
N ASP A 112 -3.66 -14.61 16.88
CA ASP A 112 -2.32 -14.21 17.32
C ASP A 112 -2.24 -12.70 17.59
N TYR A 113 -2.95 -11.90 16.77
CA TYR A 113 -3.05 -10.46 16.99
C TYR A 113 -3.75 -10.14 18.32
N PHE A 114 -4.92 -10.74 18.57
CA PHE A 114 -5.67 -10.53 19.81
C PHE A 114 -4.97 -11.11 21.04
N ALA A 115 -4.13 -12.14 20.89
CA ALA A 115 -3.32 -12.65 21.99
C ALA A 115 -2.30 -11.61 22.48
N ARG A 116 -1.80 -10.75 21.57
CA ARG A 116 -0.92 -9.62 21.91
C ARG A 116 -1.70 -8.38 22.32
N ILE A 117 -2.77 -8.07 21.61
CA ILE A 117 -3.57 -6.86 21.78
C ILE A 117 -5.06 -7.26 21.92
N PRO A 118 -5.52 -7.62 23.13
CA PRO A 118 -6.88 -8.15 23.34
C PRO A 118 -8.01 -7.16 23.05
N SER A 119 -7.72 -5.86 23.04
CA SER A 119 -8.71 -4.80 22.81
C SER A 119 -8.08 -3.68 21.97
N PRO A 120 -7.86 -3.93 20.66
CA PRO A 120 -7.15 -2.99 19.82
C PRO A 120 -8.02 -1.79 19.47
N THR A 121 -7.39 -0.62 19.41
CA THR A 121 -8.03 0.63 18.98
C THR A 121 -8.42 0.55 17.49
N PHE A 122 -7.64 -0.18 16.69
CA PHE A 122 -7.94 -0.46 15.29
C PHE A 122 -7.87 -1.96 15.02
N VAL A 123 -9.03 -2.58 14.78
CA VAL A 123 -9.14 -4.02 14.50
C VAL A 123 -8.68 -4.30 13.07
N PRO A 124 -7.72 -5.23 12.86
CA PRO A 124 -7.31 -5.68 11.53
C PRO A 124 -8.41 -6.40 10.75
N ASP A 125 -8.22 -6.46 9.45
CA ASP A 125 -9.01 -7.25 8.52
C ASP A 125 -9.01 -8.74 8.92
N PRO A 126 -10.19 -9.40 8.96
CA PRO A 126 -10.29 -10.74 9.52
C PRO A 126 -9.72 -11.84 8.62
N ASP A 127 -9.83 -11.73 7.30
CA ASP A 127 -9.59 -12.85 6.38
C ASP A 127 -8.38 -12.66 5.46
N ASN A 128 -7.64 -11.56 5.64
CA ASN A 128 -6.43 -11.22 4.91
C ASN A 128 -6.66 -10.84 3.44
N VAL A 129 -7.88 -10.42 3.07
CA VAL A 129 -8.21 -10.02 1.70
C VAL A 129 -8.88 -8.65 1.68
N ILE A 130 -8.20 -7.67 1.09
CA ILE A 130 -8.73 -6.30 0.97
C ILE A 130 -9.17 -6.07 -0.48
N PRO A 131 -10.46 -5.78 -0.74
CA PRO A 131 -10.94 -5.39 -2.06
C PRO A 131 -10.20 -4.15 -2.60
N PHE A 132 -9.76 -4.24 -3.85
CA PHE A 132 -8.96 -3.22 -4.52
C PHE A 132 -9.55 -2.91 -5.90
N VAL A 133 -10.85 -2.59 -5.94
CA VAL A 133 -11.63 -2.33 -7.16
C VAL A 133 -12.07 -0.87 -7.27
N ASP A 134 -12.77 -0.52 -8.36
CA ASP A 134 -13.37 0.80 -8.55
C ASP A 134 -14.42 1.11 -7.44
N ASP A 135 -14.92 2.33 -7.41
CA ASP A 135 -15.78 2.80 -6.32
C ASP A 135 -17.14 2.09 -6.23
N GLY A 136 -17.64 1.91 -4.99
CA GLY A 136 -19.03 1.53 -4.72
C GLY A 136 -19.38 0.04 -4.80
N TRP A 137 -18.38 -0.86 -4.84
CA TRP A 137 -18.62 -2.31 -4.93
C TRP A 137 -18.49 -3.06 -3.59
N PHE A 138 -17.66 -2.56 -2.67
CA PHE A 138 -17.44 -3.15 -1.35
C PHE A 138 -17.52 -2.05 -0.28
N GLU A 139 -18.13 -2.34 0.86
CA GLU A 139 -18.28 -1.38 1.96
C GLU A 139 -16.98 -1.20 2.77
N ASP A 140 -16.10 -2.20 2.70
CA ASP A 140 -14.86 -2.35 3.44
C ASP A 140 -13.63 -2.42 2.52
N ASP A 141 -13.67 -1.69 1.40
CA ASP A 141 -12.56 -1.63 0.47
C ASP A 141 -11.31 -0.93 1.06
N VAL A 142 -10.21 -0.97 0.30
CA VAL A 142 -8.94 -0.35 0.71
C VAL A 142 -9.07 1.13 1.07
N VAL A 143 -9.96 1.88 0.42
CA VAL A 143 -10.15 3.32 0.66
C VAL A 143 -10.89 3.53 1.97
N GLU A 144 -11.98 2.80 2.21
CA GLU A 144 -12.73 2.88 3.46
C GLU A 144 -11.90 2.38 4.65
N GLY A 145 -11.07 1.35 4.46
CA GLY A 145 -10.09 0.90 5.45
C GLY A 145 -9.15 2.02 5.89
N VAL A 146 -8.60 2.78 4.93
CA VAL A 146 -7.70 3.89 5.25
C VAL A 146 -8.44 5.10 5.82
N ARG A 147 -9.66 5.39 5.35
CA ARG A 147 -10.52 6.44 5.93
C ARG A 147 -10.83 6.13 7.40
N LYS A 148 -11.17 4.87 7.71
CA LYS A 148 -11.36 4.39 9.09
C LYS A 148 -10.07 4.55 9.90
N PHE A 149 -8.93 4.15 9.35
CA PHE A 149 -7.63 4.32 10.01
C PHE A 149 -7.36 5.79 10.36
N LEU A 150 -7.57 6.72 9.42
CA LEU A 150 -7.35 8.15 9.65
C LEU A 150 -8.24 8.71 10.76
N LYS A 151 -9.52 8.32 10.80
CA LYS A 151 -10.46 8.73 11.87
C LYS A 151 -10.02 8.22 13.24
N VAL A 152 -9.49 7.00 13.30
CA VAL A 152 -9.04 6.37 14.53
C VAL A 152 -7.70 6.95 15.01
N ALA A 153 -6.73 7.08 14.10
CA ALA A 153 -5.37 7.53 14.43
C ALA A 153 -5.26 9.04 14.65
N PHE A 154 -6.07 9.86 13.96
CA PHE A 154 -5.99 11.33 14.00
C PHE A 154 -7.28 12.01 14.46
N GLY A 155 -8.27 11.23 14.89
CA GLY A 155 -9.57 11.72 15.34
C GLY A 155 -10.53 12.05 14.18
N ALA A 156 -11.84 11.98 14.47
CA ALA A 156 -12.88 12.28 13.49
C ALA A 156 -13.10 13.80 13.28
N GLU A 157 -12.66 14.63 14.24
CA GLU A 157 -12.88 16.09 14.25
C GLU A 157 -12.28 16.79 13.01
N HIS A 158 -11.05 16.42 12.63
CA HIS A 158 -10.32 17.00 11.49
C HIS A 158 -10.28 16.08 10.27
N PHE A 159 -11.17 15.09 10.18
CA PHE A 159 -11.06 14.03 9.18
C PHE A 159 -11.07 14.57 7.73
N GLU A 160 -11.99 15.47 7.38
CA GLU A 160 -12.10 16.03 6.02
C GLU A 160 -10.89 16.92 5.66
N GLU A 161 -10.32 17.62 6.63
CA GLU A 161 -9.10 18.40 6.46
C GLU A 161 -7.88 17.50 6.26
N ASN A 162 -7.75 16.46 7.09
CA ASN A 162 -6.68 15.48 6.99
C ASN A 162 -6.74 14.69 5.68
N LEU A 163 -7.93 14.32 5.23
CA LEU A 163 -8.13 13.61 3.97
C LEU A 163 -7.73 14.47 2.77
N ARG A 164 -8.19 15.73 2.73
CA ARG A 164 -7.79 16.68 1.67
C ARG A 164 -6.28 16.86 1.65
N PHE A 165 -5.65 17.01 2.82
CA PHE A 165 -4.20 17.12 2.92
C PHE A 165 -3.47 15.88 2.38
N VAL A 166 -3.98 14.67 2.64
CA VAL A 166 -3.46 13.42 2.07
C VAL A 166 -3.56 13.43 0.54
N GLU A 167 -4.72 13.79 -0.01
CA GLU A 167 -4.97 13.81 -1.45
C GLU A 167 -4.08 14.82 -2.18
N GLU A 168 -3.97 16.04 -1.64
CA GLU A 168 -3.09 17.10 -2.14
C GLU A 168 -1.62 16.69 -2.08
N SER A 169 -1.18 16.11 -0.97
CA SER A 169 0.21 15.65 -0.78
C SER A 169 0.59 14.51 -1.75
N LEU A 170 -0.37 13.65 -2.11
CA LEU A 170 -0.16 12.56 -3.06
C LEU A 170 -0.30 13.00 -4.52
N GLY A 171 -0.80 14.22 -4.77
CA GLY A 171 -1.07 14.76 -6.09
C GLY A 171 -2.24 14.09 -6.80
N VAL A 172 -3.25 13.64 -6.04
CA VAL A 172 -4.43 12.92 -6.56
C VAL A 172 -5.71 13.71 -6.29
N LYS A 173 -6.74 13.51 -7.11
CA LYS A 173 -8.04 14.18 -6.92
C LYS A 173 -8.85 13.57 -5.80
N THR A 174 -8.75 12.24 -5.67
CA THR A 174 -9.38 11.46 -4.62
C THR A 174 -8.39 10.42 -4.11
N LEU A 175 -8.51 10.01 -2.85
CA LEU A 175 -7.68 8.95 -2.29
C LEU A 175 -7.77 7.66 -3.12
N ARG A 176 -8.93 7.39 -3.72
CA ARG A 176 -9.12 6.26 -4.63
C ARG A 176 -8.16 6.29 -5.81
N ASP A 177 -7.90 7.45 -6.41
CA ASP A 177 -6.98 7.58 -7.54
C ASP A 177 -5.53 7.21 -7.18
N TYR A 178 -5.15 7.27 -5.89
CA TYR A 178 -3.85 6.77 -5.42
C TYR A 178 -3.81 5.23 -5.42
N PHE A 179 -4.90 4.60 -5.00
CA PHE A 179 -5.03 3.15 -4.95
C PHE A 179 -5.30 2.55 -6.31
N ILE A 180 -6.41 2.90 -6.96
CA ILE A 180 -6.78 2.37 -8.27
C ILE A 180 -7.53 3.42 -9.09
N THR A 181 -7.00 3.67 -10.28
CA THR A 181 -7.67 4.51 -11.28
C THR A 181 -8.66 3.67 -12.10
N LYS A 182 -9.62 4.33 -12.76
CA LYS A 182 -10.53 3.67 -13.73
C LYS A 182 -9.84 2.93 -14.87
N ALA A 183 -8.55 3.20 -15.10
CA ALA A 183 -7.72 2.54 -16.09
C ALA A 183 -6.90 1.36 -15.52
N GLY A 184 -7.15 0.95 -14.26
CA GLY A 184 -6.46 -0.18 -13.60
C GLY A 184 -5.03 0.13 -13.11
N LYS A 185 -4.59 1.39 -13.17
CA LYS A 185 -3.27 1.82 -12.64
C LYS A 185 -3.34 2.09 -11.15
N SER A 186 -2.25 1.80 -10.43
CA SER A 186 -2.16 1.94 -8.97
C SER A 186 -0.82 2.55 -8.56
N LYS A 187 -0.81 3.84 -8.19
CA LYS A 187 0.41 4.50 -7.67
C LYS A 187 0.86 3.85 -6.35
N PHE A 188 -0.11 3.51 -5.49
CA PHE A 188 0.14 2.77 -4.25
C PHE A 188 0.91 1.45 -4.49
N TYR A 189 0.43 0.61 -5.42
CA TYR A 189 1.09 -0.68 -5.66
C TYR A 189 2.47 -0.50 -6.31
N ASP A 190 2.62 0.48 -7.19
CA ASP A 190 3.93 0.82 -7.78
C ASP A 190 4.94 1.27 -6.69
N ASP A 191 4.50 2.14 -5.78
CA ASP A 191 5.30 2.58 -4.61
C ASP A 191 5.65 1.40 -3.70
N HIS A 192 4.70 0.49 -3.46
CA HIS A 192 4.91 -0.71 -2.65
C HIS A 192 5.93 -1.68 -3.27
N VAL A 193 5.78 -2.00 -4.56
CA VAL A 193 6.74 -2.84 -5.29
C VAL A 193 8.14 -2.22 -5.26
N LYS A 194 8.24 -0.90 -5.43
CA LYS A 194 9.51 -0.16 -5.34
C LYS A 194 10.12 -0.21 -3.93
N ARG A 195 9.32 0.03 -2.88
CA ARG A 195 9.74 -0.02 -1.47
C ARG A 195 10.41 -1.34 -1.12
N TYR A 196 9.83 -2.45 -1.60
CA TYR A 196 10.33 -3.79 -1.34
C TYR A 196 11.29 -4.32 -2.43
N LYS A 197 11.89 -3.43 -3.25
CA LYS A 197 12.88 -3.78 -4.27
C LYS A 197 12.43 -4.95 -5.17
N LYS A 198 11.19 -4.88 -5.67
CA LYS A 198 10.52 -5.93 -6.48
C LYS A 198 10.33 -7.27 -5.76
N ARG A 199 10.17 -7.26 -4.43
CA ARG A 199 9.83 -8.44 -3.62
C ARG A 199 8.73 -8.06 -2.60
N PRO A 200 7.57 -7.60 -3.08
CA PRO A 200 6.54 -7.06 -2.20
C PRO A 200 6.01 -8.10 -1.22
N ILE A 201 5.58 -7.63 -0.06
CA ILE A 201 4.92 -8.46 0.97
C ILE A 201 3.38 -8.39 0.89
N TYR A 202 2.84 -7.46 0.09
CA TYR A 202 1.42 -7.41 -0.22
C TYR A 202 1.27 -7.82 -1.67
N TRP A 203 0.52 -8.89 -1.93
CA TRP A 203 0.36 -9.45 -3.26
C TRP A 203 -1.03 -9.11 -3.77
N MET A 204 -1.08 -8.62 -5.00
CA MET A 204 -2.33 -8.23 -5.64
C MET A 204 -2.79 -9.36 -6.56
N PHE A 205 -3.82 -10.10 -6.17
CA PHE A 205 -4.61 -10.89 -7.11
C PHE A 205 -5.27 -9.92 -8.08
N SER A 206 -5.14 -10.18 -9.38
CA SER A 206 -5.51 -9.22 -10.42
C SER A 206 -5.96 -9.96 -11.66
N SER A 207 -7.17 -9.64 -12.16
CA SER A 207 -7.63 -10.16 -13.45
C SER A 207 -6.75 -9.62 -14.60
N PRO A 208 -6.73 -10.26 -15.79
CA PRO A 208 -5.80 -9.89 -16.86
C PRO A 208 -5.86 -8.42 -17.30
N ARG A 209 -7.03 -7.77 -17.23
CA ARG A 209 -7.20 -6.33 -17.52
C ARG A 209 -7.33 -5.46 -16.25
N GLY A 210 -7.17 -6.05 -15.06
CA GLY A 210 -7.24 -5.35 -13.77
C GLY A 210 -8.65 -4.92 -13.38
N SER A 211 -9.68 -5.51 -13.97
CA SER A 211 -11.10 -5.25 -13.67
C SER A 211 -11.48 -5.71 -12.26
N PHE A 212 -10.84 -6.75 -11.77
CA PHE A 212 -10.87 -7.20 -10.37
C PHE A 212 -9.46 -7.14 -9.79
N ASN A 213 -9.32 -6.60 -8.59
CA ASN A 213 -8.10 -6.76 -7.81
C ASN A 213 -8.43 -6.94 -6.33
N ALA A 214 -7.64 -7.76 -5.66
CA ALA A 214 -7.71 -7.95 -4.21
C ALA A 214 -6.28 -8.05 -3.67
N LEU A 215 -6.02 -7.35 -2.56
CA LEU A 215 -4.70 -7.31 -1.93
C LEU A 215 -4.67 -8.29 -0.77
N ILE A 216 -3.64 -9.12 -0.70
CA ILE A 216 -3.39 -10.02 0.44
C ILE A 216 -2.06 -9.71 1.10
N TYR A 217 -1.90 -10.06 2.38
CA TYR A 217 -0.62 -9.98 3.07
C TYR A 217 0.07 -11.35 3.17
N LEU A 218 1.29 -11.42 2.62
CA LEU A 218 2.11 -12.63 2.50
C LEU A 218 2.27 -13.41 3.81
N HIS A 219 2.51 -12.73 4.93
CA HIS A 219 2.80 -13.43 6.19
C HIS A 219 1.54 -14.07 6.79
N ARG A 220 0.36 -13.55 6.45
CA ARG A 220 -0.94 -14.13 6.82
C ARG A 220 -1.49 -15.11 5.78
N TYR A 221 -0.71 -15.42 4.73
CA TYR A 221 -1.14 -16.36 3.71
C TYR A 221 -1.31 -17.75 4.32
N VAL A 222 -2.42 -18.39 3.99
CA VAL A 222 -2.70 -19.80 4.28
C VAL A 222 -3.18 -20.50 3.00
N PRO A 223 -3.11 -21.84 2.90
CA PRO A 223 -3.51 -22.55 1.68
C PRO A 223 -4.96 -22.26 1.20
N SER A 224 -5.86 -21.87 2.11
CA SER A 224 -7.24 -21.48 1.80
C SER A 224 -7.41 -20.02 1.34
N THR A 225 -6.35 -19.19 1.34
CA THR A 225 -6.44 -17.78 0.97
C THR A 225 -6.96 -17.60 -0.46
N VAL A 226 -6.52 -18.43 -1.42
CA VAL A 226 -7.01 -18.35 -2.80
C VAL A 226 -8.49 -18.70 -2.89
N SER A 227 -8.95 -19.68 -2.10
CA SER A 227 -10.38 -20.02 -2.01
C SER A 227 -11.19 -18.88 -1.41
N THR A 228 -10.63 -18.11 -0.49
CA THR A 228 -11.27 -16.94 0.12
C THR A 228 -11.40 -15.82 -0.93
N VAL A 229 -10.31 -15.49 -1.63
CA VAL A 229 -10.32 -14.51 -2.75
C VAL A 229 -11.36 -14.89 -3.82
N LEU A 230 -11.47 -16.18 -4.15
CA LEU A 230 -12.42 -16.67 -5.14
C LEU A 230 -13.88 -16.56 -4.66
N ASN A 231 -14.20 -17.16 -3.51
CA ASN A 231 -15.58 -17.37 -3.09
C ASN A 231 -16.20 -16.12 -2.45
N GLU A 232 -15.45 -15.44 -1.59
CA GLU A 232 -15.97 -14.32 -0.81
C GLU A 232 -15.85 -12.99 -1.57
N TYR A 233 -14.90 -12.87 -2.52
CA TYR A 233 -14.62 -11.60 -3.19
C TYR A 233 -14.91 -11.61 -4.69
N LEU A 234 -14.30 -12.51 -5.47
CA LEU A 234 -14.50 -12.50 -6.93
C LEU A 234 -15.96 -12.79 -7.29
N ARG A 235 -16.52 -13.89 -6.77
CA ARG A 235 -17.91 -14.27 -7.05
C ARG A 235 -18.92 -13.25 -6.55
N GLU A 236 -18.70 -12.69 -5.36
CA GLU A 236 -19.55 -11.61 -4.85
C GLU A 236 -19.49 -10.38 -5.77
N TYR A 237 -18.30 -10.02 -6.27
CA TYR A 237 -18.13 -8.93 -7.22
C TYR A 237 -18.83 -9.22 -8.56
N GLU A 238 -18.72 -10.43 -9.10
CA GLU A 238 -19.45 -10.84 -10.30
C GLU A 238 -20.96 -10.73 -10.12
N ASP A 239 -21.51 -11.19 -8.99
CA ASP A 239 -22.93 -11.11 -8.68
C ASP A 239 -23.40 -9.64 -8.62
N LYS A 240 -22.61 -8.76 -8.01
CA LYS A 240 -22.90 -7.32 -7.97
C LYS A 240 -22.86 -6.70 -9.37
N LEU A 241 -21.87 -7.05 -10.19
CA LEU A 241 -21.73 -6.58 -11.58
C LEU A 241 -22.86 -7.09 -12.47
N GLN A 242 -23.30 -8.34 -12.29
CA GLN A 242 -24.42 -8.94 -13.03
C GLN A 242 -25.72 -8.20 -12.74
N LYS A 243 -26.01 -7.90 -11.46
CA LYS A 243 -27.16 -7.06 -11.07
C LYS A 243 -27.08 -5.64 -11.64
N ALA A 244 -25.88 -5.06 -11.69
CA ALA A 244 -25.67 -3.75 -12.31
C ALA A 244 -25.90 -3.77 -13.83
N LEU A 245 -25.47 -4.85 -14.50
CA LEU A 245 -25.69 -5.06 -15.93
C LEU A 245 -27.18 -5.16 -16.24
N GLU A 246 -27.93 -5.98 -15.49
CA GLU A 246 -29.38 -6.12 -15.67
C GLU A 246 -30.11 -4.77 -15.56
N ARG A 247 -29.72 -3.94 -14.57
CA ARG A 247 -30.27 -2.58 -14.41
C ARG A 247 -29.93 -1.70 -15.62
N ALA A 248 -28.69 -1.75 -16.11
CA ALA A 248 -28.26 -0.97 -17.28
C ALA A 248 -28.99 -1.41 -18.55
N GLU A 249 -29.24 -2.71 -18.73
CA GLU A 249 -29.98 -3.27 -19.86
C GLU A 249 -31.46 -2.88 -19.86
N VAL A 250 -32.11 -2.95 -18.69
CA VAL A 250 -33.50 -2.49 -18.52
C VAL A 250 -33.62 -1.00 -18.82
N ALA A 251 -32.68 -0.19 -18.34
CA ALA A 251 -32.64 1.23 -18.66
C ALA A 251 -32.48 1.45 -20.18
N ALA A 252 -31.52 0.79 -20.82
CA ALA A 252 -31.29 0.88 -22.27
C ALA A 252 -32.55 0.52 -23.10
N ALA A 253 -33.27 -0.53 -22.72
CA ALA A 253 -34.49 -0.95 -23.40
C ALA A 253 -35.68 0.01 -23.21
N GLY A 254 -35.71 0.77 -22.11
CA GLY A 254 -36.75 1.75 -21.77
C GLY A 254 -36.64 3.10 -22.48
N GLY A 255 -35.81 3.22 -23.52
CA GLY A 255 -35.60 4.46 -24.28
C GLY A 255 -34.39 5.30 -23.83
N ALA A 256 -33.37 4.67 -23.21
CA ALA A 256 -32.27 5.39 -22.60
C ALA A 256 -31.11 5.77 -23.55
N SER A 257 -30.24 6.62 -23.00
CA SER A 257 -29.20 7.37 -23.69
C SER A 257 -28.05 6.45 -24.16
N ALA A 258 -27.25 6.92 -25.14
CA ALA A 258 -26.04 6.22 -25.58
C ALA A 258 -25.04 5.89 -24.45
N LYS A 259 -25.16 6.55 -23.28
CA LYS A 259 -24.37 6.30 -22.08
C LYS A 259 -24.73 4.95 -21.43
N ASP A 260 -26.01 4.62 -21.36
CA ASP A 260 -26.49 3.41 -20.67
C ASP A 260 -26.15 2.16 -21.48
N GLN A 261 -26.26 2.25 -22.81
CA GLN A 261 -25.78 1.20 -23.71
C GLN A 261 -24.27 0.96 -23.56
N LYS A 262 -23.48 2.04 -23.50
CA LYS A 262 -22.02 1.95 -23.32
C LYS A 262 -21.65 1.31 -21.98
N GLU A 263 -22.42 1.59 -20.94
CA GLU A 263 -22.21 0.99 -19.62
C GLU A 263 -22.56 -0.50 -19.61
N ALA A 264 -23.69 -0.90 -20.22
CA ALA A 264 -24.02 -2.32 -20.39
C ALA A 264 -22.93 -3.06 -21.17
N ASP A 265 -22.44 -2.49 -22.28
CA ASP A 265 -21.35 -3.08 -23.07
C ASP A 265 -20.03 -3.17 -22.29
N ARG A 266 -19.74 -2.20 -21.41
CA ARG A 266 -18.59 -2.24 -20.50
C ARG A 266 -18.74 -3.40 -19.51
N LEU A 267 -19.87 -3.49 -18.83
CA LEU A 267 -20.13 -4.51 -17.81
C LEU A 267 -20.11 -5.92 -18.41
N ARG A 268 -20.69 -6.14 -19.60
CA ARG A 268 -20.60 -7.43 -20.31
C ARG A 268 -19.15 -7.85 -20.56
N LYS A 269 -18.30 -6.92 -21.01
CA LYS A 269 -16.88 -7.19 -21.25
C LYS A 269 -16.14 -7.54 -19.96
N VAL A 270 -16.41 -6.80 -18.89
CA VAL A 270 -15.81 -7.07 -17.56
C VAL A 270 -16.23 -8.45 -17.06
N LEU A 271 -17.54 -8.75 -17.03
CA LEU A 271 -18.06 -10.05 -16.59
C LEU A 271 -17.51 -11.21 -17.42
N ALA A 272 -17.38 -11.07 -18.73
CA ALA A 272 -16.77 -12.11 -19.57
C ALA A 272 -15.32 -12.39 -19.16
N GLU A 273 -14.51 -11.34 -18.93
CA GLU A 273 -13.13 -11.51 -18.44
C GLU A 273 -13.07 -12.14 -17.05
N LEU A 274 -13.96 -11.73 -16.13
CA LEU A 274 -13.95 -12.27 -14.77
C LEU A 274 -14.31 -13.75 -14.75
N ARG A 275 -15.27 -14.18 -15.60
CA ARG A 275 -15.63 -15.59 -15.76
C ARG A 275 -14.47 -16.43 -16.32
N ASP A 276 -13.78 -15.90 -17.34
CA ASP A 276 -12.58 -16.54 -17.89
C ASP A 276 -11.48 -16.63 -16.81
N TYR A 277 -11.25 -15.56 -16.05
CA TYR A 277 -10.29 -15.51 -14.96
C TYR A 277 -10.64 -16.47 -13.80
N GLU A 278 -11.91 -16.55 -13.43
CA GLU A 278 -12.39 -17.53 -12.45
C GLU A 278 -12.12 -18.95 -12.94
N HIS A 279 -12.62 -19.31 -14.12
CA HIS A 279 -12.60 -20.68 -14.64
C HIS A 279 -11.18 -21.17 -14.97
N ASP A 280 -10.38 -20.34 -15.66
CA ASP A 280 -9.09 -20.76 -16.20
C ASP A 280 -7.94 -20.57 -15.21
N VAL A 281 -8.08 -19.68 -14.22
CA VAL A 281 -6.96 -19.28 -13.33
C VAL A 281 -7.28 -19.51 -11.86
N LEU A 282 -8.28 -18.82 -11.30
CA LEU A 282 -8.49 -18.83 -9.85
C LEU A 282 -9.10 -20.12 -9.32
N TYR A 283 -10.07 -20.71 -10.01
CA TYR A 283 -10.71 -21.96 -9.57
C TYR A 283 -9.73 -23.15 -9.53
N PRO A 284 -8.92 -23.40 -10.57
CA PRO A 284 -7.87 -24.43 -10.49
C PRO A 284 -6.87 -24.16 -9.37
N LEU A 285 -6.44 -22.90 -9.19
CA LEU A 285 -5.47 -22.53 -8.15
C LEU A 285 -6.04 -22.67 -6.73
N ALA A 286 -7.30 -22.31 -6.53
CA ALA A 286 -8.01 -22.49 -5.27
C ALA A 286 -8.16 -23.98 -4.91
N THR A 287 -8.31 -24.85 -5.91
CA THR A 287 -8.38 -26.31 -5.72
C THR A 287 -7.02 -26.90 -5.34
N GLN A 288 -5.92 -26.34 -5.87
CA GLN A 288 -4.57 -26.81 -5.57
C GLN A 288 -4.14 -26.53 -4.12
N GLN A 289 -4.72 -25.51 -3.46
CA GLN A 289 -4.37 -25.10 -2.10
C GLN A 289 -2.85 -25.00 -1.89
N ILE A 290 -2.19 -24.25 -2.78
CA ILE A 290 -0.72 -24.12 -2.79
C ILE A 290 -0.25 -23.61 -1.42
N ALA A 291 0.65 -24.37 -0.78
CA ALA A 291 1.37 -23.88 0.38
C ALA A 291 2.61 -23.07 -0.04
N ILE A 292 2.99 -22.10 0.78
CA ILE A 292 4.22 -21.33 0.62
C ILE A 292 5.10 -21.49 1.86
N ASP A 293 6.40 -21.29 1.66
CA ASP A 293 7.38 -21.20 2.75
C ASP A 293 8.04 -19.82 2.67
N LEU A 294 7.93 -19.01 3.74
CA LEU A 294 8.51 -17.67 3.75
C LEU A 294 10.04 -17.70 3.62
N ASP A 295 10.70 -18.78 4.03
CA ASP A 295 12.16 -18.93 3.93
C ASP A 295 12.63 -19.08 2.47
N ASP A 296 11.79 -19.61 1.58
CA ASP A 296 12.04 -19.63 0.13
C ASP A 296 12.06 -18.20 -0.47
N GLY A 297 11.43 -17.25 0.24
CA GLY A 297 11.32 -15.85 -0.16
C GLY A 297 10.36 -15.59 -1.32
N VAL A 298 10.14 -14.31 -1.60
CA VAL A 298 9.14 -13.86 -2.59
C VAL A 298 9.46 -14.35 -4.02
N LYS A 299 10.74 -14.48 -4.38
CA LYS A 299 11.15 -14.90 -5.72
C LYS A 299 10.70 -16.31 -6.09
N VAL A 300 10.62 -17.20 -5.12
CA VAL A 300 10.22 -18.60 -5.32
C VAL A 300 8.72 -18.76 -5.14
N ASN A 301 8.12 -18.03 -4.20
CA ASN A 301 6.70 -18.19 -3.91
C ASN A 301 5.77 -17.41 -4.84
N TYR A 302 6.14 -16.20 -5.26
CA TYR A 302 5.28 -15.37 -6.13
C TYR A 302 4.94 -16.03 -7.47
N PRO A 303 5.90 -16.67 -8.19
CA PRO A 303 5.61 -17.35 -9.45
C PRO A 303 4.58 -18.48 -9.34
N LYS A 304 4.44 -19.13 -8.16
CA LYS A 304 3.45 -20.20 -7.91
C LYS A 304 2.01 -19.72 -8.12
N PHE A 305 1.77 -18.41 -8.05
CA PHE A 305 0.44 -17.81 -8.20
C PHE A 305 0.26 -17.10 -9.54
N TYR A 306 1.26 -17.06 -10.43
CA TYR A 306 1.09 -16.47 -11.75
C TYR A 306 0.28 -17.43 -12.66
N PRO A 307 -0.71 -16.94 -13.45
CA PRO A 307 -1.06 -15.55 -13.74
C PRO A 307 -2.17 -14.95 -12.84
N ALA A 308 -2.49 -15.54 -11.70
CA ALA A 308 -3.52 -15.03 -10.79
C ALA A 308 -3.13 -13.71 -10.11
N VAL A 309 -1.83 -13.49 -9.86
CA VAL A 309 -1.31 -12.26 -9.26
C VAL A 309 -0.77 -11.29 -10.31
N LYS A 310 -0.81 -10.00 -9.99
CA LYS A 310 -0.36 -8.90 -10.86
C LYS A 310 1.08 -9.12 -11.32
N LYS A 311 1.33 -8.94 -12.61
CA LYS A 311 2.67 -9.08 -13.17
C LYS A 311 3.67 -8.13 -12.51
N ILE A 312 4.79 -8.67 -12.05
CA ILE A 312 5.96 -7.90 -11.59
C ILE A 312 7.18 -8.39 -12.35
N ALA A 313 7.85 -7.48 -13.07
CA ALA A 313 9.00 -7.82 -13.91
C ALA A 313 10.13 -8.46 -13.09
N GLY A 314 10.41 -9.74 -13.40
CA GLY A 314 11.40 -10.59 -12.74
C GLY A 314 10.83 -11.54 -11.68
N LEU A 315 9.50 -11.69 -11.59
CA LEU A 315 8.81 -12.64 -10.68
C LEU A 315 7.76 -13.50 -11.42
N GLU A 316 7.73 -13.49 -12.75
CA GLU A 316 6.70 -14.19 -13.54
C GLU A 316 6.97 -15.69 -13.69
N ALA A 317 8.21 -16.12 -13.51
CA ALA A 317 8.63 -17.51 -13.57
C ALA A 317 9.71 -17.75 -12.50
N SER A 318 9.81 -18.98 -12.03
CA SER A 318 10.94 -19.39 -11.20
C SER A 318 12.23 -19.27 -12.04
N ASP A 319 13.26 -18.66 -11.46
CA ASP A 319 14.62 -18.71 -12.01
C ASP A 319 15.07 -20.20 -11.94
N GLU A 320 14.91 -20.97 -13.02
CA GLU A 320 15.55 -22.31 -13.18
C GLU A 320 17.07 -22.18 -13.40
#